data_AF-A0A842SHW0-F1
#
_entry.id   AF-A0A842SHW0-F1
#
_cell.length_a   1.000
_cell.length_b   1.000
_cell.length_c   1.000
_cell.angle_alpha   90.00
_cell.angle_beta   90.00
_cell.angle_gamma   90.00
#
_symmetry.space_group_name_H-M   'P 1'
#
loop_
_entity.id
_entity.type
_entity.pdbx_description
1 polymer ?
#
loop_
_entity_poly.entity_id
_entity_poly.type
_entity_poly.pdbx_seq_one_letter_code
_entity_poly.pdbx_strand_id
1 'polypeptide(L)'
;MHVTVNTIIPYPGTKQYDYYNKQGRIVTDDFRLYDGRNVVVKPKKMTVKELEQGYNWFREKYNSPLSFVKRVSSNLTRPKNIGAHFVEVFDYHLLNLKSKYTNINYRN
;
A
#
# COMPACT_ATOMS: atom_id res chain seq x y z
N MET A 1 9.45 5.99 1.76
CA MET A 1 8.19 6.55 1.20
C MET A 1 7.04 5.71 1.71
N HIS A 2 6.13 6.29 2.47
CA HIS A 2 4.88 5.63 2.85
C HIS A 2 3.86 5.88 1.74
N VAL A 3 3.37 4.83 1.09
CA VAL A 3 2.35 4.93 0.05
C VAL A 3 1.05 4.36 0.60
N THR A 4 0.03 5.20 0.68
CA THR A 4 -1.32 4.81 1.10
C THR A 4 -2.15 4.55 -0.14
N VAL A 5 -2.63 3.32 -0.31
CA VAL A 5 -3.55 2.93 -1.40
C VAL A 5 -4.90 2.66 -0.77
N ASN A 6 -5.94 3.35 -1.28
CA ASN A 6 -7.30 3.22 -0.78
C ASN A 6 -8.20 2.58 -1.85
N THR A 7 -9.18 1.79 -1.41
CA THR A 7 -10.24 1.28 -2.28
C THR A 7 -11.30 2.37 -2.49
N ILE A 8 -12.15 2.23 -3.52
CA ILE A 8 -13.21 3.19 -3.80
C ILE A 8 -14.26 3.17 -2.68
N ILE A 9 -14.67 4.34 -2.20
CA ILE A 9 -15.62 4.50 -1.09
C ILE A 9 -16.84 5.30 -1.60
N PRO A 10 -17.90 4.63 -2.09
CA PRO A 10 -19.06 5.34 -2.57
C PRO A 10 -20.02 5.64 -1.40
N TYR A 11 -19.95 6.83 -0.82
CA TYR A 11 -20.84 7.16 0.30
C TYR A 11 -22.33 7.20 -0.11
N PRO A 12 -23.26 6.77 0.78
CA PRO A 12 -24.69 6.86 0.54
C PRO A 12 -25.14 8.27 0.16
N GLY A 13 -26.08 8.37 -0.78
CA GLY A 13 -26.57 9.66 -1.28
C GLY A 13 -25.64 10.33 -2.29
N THR A 14 -24.48 9.75 -2.61
CA THR A 14 -23.65 10.19 -3.74
C THR A 14 -24.08 9.54 -5.05
N LYS A 15 -23.91 10.26 -6.17
CA LYS A 15 -24.14 9.70 -7.52
C LYS A 15 -23.32 8.43 -7.79
N GLN A 16 -22.17 8.31 -7.13
CA GLN A 16 -21.28 7.15 -7.26
C GLN A 16 -21.88 5.93 -6.56
N TYR A 17 -22.44 6.08 -5.36
CA TYR A 17 -23.18 5.01 -4.68
C TYR A 17 -24.34 4.53 -5.53
N ASP A 18 -25.17 5.44 -6.04
CA ASP A 18 -26.29 5.07 -6.92
C ASP A 18 -25.83 4.32 -8.17
N TYR A 19 -24.71 4.74 -8.76
CA TYR A 19 -24.12 4.09 -9.93
C TYR A 19 -23.69 2.63 -9.63
N TYR A 20 -23.00 2.40 -8.51
CA TYR A 20 -22.56 1.05 -8.14
C TYR A 20 -23.71 0.18 -7.61
N ASN A 21 -24.66 0.79 -6.91
CA ASN A 21 -25.85 0.12 -6.40
C ASN A 21 -26.76 -0.35 -7.54
N LYS A 22 -27.03 0.51 -8.53
CA LYS A 22 -27.78 0.13 -9.75
C LYS A 22 -27.12 -1.00 -10.55
N GLN A 23 -25.81 -1.17 -10.41
CA GLN A 23 -25.06 -2.25 -11.06
C GLN A 23 -24.99 -3.53 -10.20
N GLY A 24 -25.56 -3.54 -9.00
CA GLY A 24 -25.47 -4.68 -8.07
C GLY A 24 -24.03 -4.94 -7.60
N ARG A 25 -23.22 -3.88 -7.49
CA ARG A 25 -21.78 -3.97 -7.20
C ARG A 25 -21.40 -3.48 -5.80
N ILE A 26 -22.35 -3.03 -4.99
CA ILE A 26 -22.13 -2.78 -3.56
C ILE A 26 -21.99 -4.14 -2.86
N VAL A 27 -20.89 -4.31 -2.12
CA VAL A 27 -20.58 -5.55 -1.40
C VAL A 27 -21.27 -5.58 -0.04
N THR A 28 -21.43 -4.41 0.59
CA THR A 28 -22.03 -4.26 1.92
C THR A 28 -22.61 -2.86 2.09
N ASP A 29 -23.74 -2.78 2.79
CA ASP A 29 -24.35 -1.51 3.25
C ASP A 29 -23.91 -1.16 4.68
N ASP A 30 -23.02 -1.94 5.30
CA ASP A 30 -22.42 -1.59 6.59
C ASP A 30 -21.40 -0.46 6.41
N PHE A 31 -21.84 0.77 6.70
CA PHE A 31 -21.03 1.98 6.56
C PHE A 31 -19.81 2.02 7.48
N ARG A 32 -19.76 1.18 8.52
CA ARG A 32 -18.56 1.04 9.37
C ARG A 32 -17.36 0.50 8.59
N LEU A 33 -17.60 -0.18 7.46
CA LEU A 33 -16.57 -0.74 6.60
C LEU A 33 -16.09 0.25 5.51
N TYR A 34 -16.64 1.46 5.44
CA TYR A 34 -16.30 2.45 4.41
C TYR A 34 -15.06 3.27 4.83
N ASP A 35 -14.00 2.57 5.25
CA ASP A 35 -12.76 3.15 5.80
C ASP A 35 -11.60 3.25 4.79
N GLY A 36 -11.85 2.85 3.53
CA GLY A 36 -10.86 2.85 2.44
C GLY A 36 -9.89 1.67 2.46
N ARG A 37 -9.91 0.86 3.53
CA ARG A 37 -9.13 -0.40 3.63
C ARG A 37 -9.95 -1.59 3.20
N ASN A 38 -11.25 -1.59 3.53
CA ASN A 38 -12.15 -2.65 3.12
C ASN A 38 -12.68 -2.42 1.70
N VAL A 39 -12.87 -3.52 0.98
CA VAL A 39 -13.43 -3.49 -0.38
C VAL A 39 -14.95 -3.48 -0.31
N VAL A 40 -15.53 -2.29 -0.39
CA VAL A 40 -17.00 -2.10 -0.32
C VAL A 40 -17.68 -2.11 -1.70
N VAL A 41 -16.90 -2.14 -2.79
CA VAL A 41 -17.39 -2.22 -4.18
C VAL A 41 -16.69 -3.34 -4.93
N LYS A 42 -17.47 -4.18 -5.62
CA LYS A 42 -16.94 -5.24 -6.49
C LYS A 42 -16.35 -4.63 -7.77
N PRO A 43 -15.04 -4.77 -8.06
CA PRO A 43 -14.43 -4.29 -9.30
C PRO A 43 -14.95 -5.07 -10.54
N LYS A 44 -14.89 -4.46 -11.73
CA LYS A 44 -15.45 -5.05 -12.98
C LYS A 44 -14.60 -6.18 -13.58
N LYS A 45 -13.29 -6.14 -13.37
CA LYS A 45 -12.32 -7.00 -14.07
C LYS A 45 -11.59 -7.99 -13.15
N MET A 46 -11.96 -8.01 -11.88
CA MET A 46 -11.35 -8.89 -10.89
C MET A 46 -12.36 -9.17 -9.77
N THR A 47 -12.15 -10.27 -9.07
CA THR A 47 -12.84 -10.61 -7.84
C THR A 47 -12.30 -9.78 -6.68
N VAL A 48 -13.06 -9.69 -5.59
CA VAL A 48 -12.61 -9.02 -4.35
C VAL A 48 -11.32 -9.65 -3.83
N LYS A 49 -11.23 -10.99 -3.88
CA LYS A 49 -10.04 -11.75 -3.47
C LYS A 49 -8.80 -11.44 -4.33
N GLU A 50 -8.96 -11.33 -5.65
CA GLU A 50 -7.86 -10.93 -6.54
C GLU A 50 -7.39 -9.50 -6.27
N LEU A 51 -8.31 -8.58 -5.93
CA LEU A 51 -7.95 -7.23 -5.52
C LEU A 51 -7.14 -7.22 -4.22
N GLU A 52 -7.56 -7.98 -3.21
CA GLU A 52 -6.83 -8.13 -1.94
C GLU A 52 -5.44 -8.74 -2.15
N GLN A 53 -5.35 -9.77 -2.99
CA GLN A 53 -4.08 -10.40 -3.34
C GLN A 53 -3.15 -9.42 -4.10
N GLY A 54 -3.69 -8.66 -5.04
CA GLY A 54 -2.96 -7.61 -5.76
C GLY A 54 -2.49 -6.48 -4.84
N TYR A 55 -3.31 -6.09 -3.87
CA TYR A 55 -2.96 -5.12 -2.85
C TYR A 55 -1.79 -5.61 -1.98
N ASN A 56 -1.87 -6.85 -1.50
CA ASN A 56 -0.80 -7.46 -0.71
C ASN A 56 0.50 -7.60 -1.51
N TRP A 57 0.41 -8.09 -2.74
CA TRP A 57 1.55 -8.16 -3.66
C TRP A 57 2.18 -6.79 -3.90
N PHE A 58 1.36 -5.76 -4.16
CA PHE A 58 1.85 -4.40 -4.38
C PHE A 58 2.56 -3.87 -3.13
N ARG A 59 1.97 -4.06 -1.96
CA ARG A 59 2.55 -3.67 -0.68
C ARG A 59 3.88 -4.37 -0.41
N GLU A 60 4.00 -5.67 -0.71
CA GLU A 60 5.24 -6.42 -0.58
C GLU A 60 6.31 -5.98 -1.58
N LYS A 61 5.91 -5.78 -2.85
CA LYS A 61 6.84 -5.39 -3.91
C LYS A 61 7.35 -3.95 -3.75
N TYR A 62 6.47 -3.03 -3.35
CA TYR A 62 6.81 -1.62 -3.18
C TYR A 62 7.63 -1.38 -1.91
N ASN A 63 7.38 -2.14 -0.85
CA ASN A 63 8.25 -2.15 0.34
C ASN A 63 9.50 -3.03 0.15
N SER A 64 9.71 -3.63 -1.02
CA SER A 64 10.84 -4.52 -1.26
C SER A 64 12.16 -3.71 -1.32
N PRO A 65 13.11 -3.96 -0.41
CA PRO A 65 14.36 -3.20 -0.25
C PRO A 65 15.21 -3.05 -1.50
N LEU A 66 15.14 -4.03 -2.42
CA LEU A 66 16.01 -4.08 -3.58
C LEU A 66 15.79 -2.93 -4.57
N SER A 67 14.56 -2.41 -4.68
CA SER A 67 14.29 -1.32 -5.62
C SER A 67 14.84 0.03 -5.14
N PHE A 68 14.86 0.26 -3.83
CA PHE A 68 15.51 1.41 -3.20
C PHE A 68 17.04 1.30 -3.32
N VAL A 69 17.62 0.16 -2.91
CA VAL A 69 19.07 -0.06 -2.96
C VAL A 69 19.61 0.03 -4.39
N LYS A 70 18.89 -0.50 -5.39
CA LYS A 70 19.31 -0.41 -6.80
C LYS A 70 19.29 1.03 -7.35
N ARG A 71 18.36 1.88 -6.88
CA ARG A 71 18.31 3.31 -7.25
C ARG A 71 19.42 4.11 -6.58
N VAL A 72 19.67 3.84 -5.31
CA VAL A 72 20.78 4.47 -4.56
C VAL A 72 22.13 4.03 -5.15
N SER A 73 22.28 2.75 -5.50
CA SER A 73 23.53 2.23 -6.07
C SER A 73 23.80 2.70 -7.50
N SER A 74 22.78 3.01 -8.31
CA SER A 74 23.00 3.63 -9.62
C SER A 74 23.51 5.07 -9.56
N ASN A 75 23.29 5.77 -8.45
CA ASN A 75 23.83 7.12 -8.19
C ASN A 75 25.27 7.09 -7.62
N LEU A 76 25.76 5.90 -7.24
CA LEU A 76 27.10 5.67 -6.65
C LEU A 76 28.25 5.89 -7.65
N THR A 77 27.96 6.04 -8.94
CA THR A 77 28.95 6.39 -9.98
C THR A 77 29.47 7.82 -9.87
N ARG A 78 28.92 8.64 -8.96
CA ARG A 78 29.40 9.99 -8.66
C ARG A 78 30.25 10.00 -7.38
N PRO A 79 31.59 10.10 -7.46
CA PRO A 79 32.50 9.91 -6.32
C PRO A 79 32.38 10.98 -5.21
N LYS A 80 31.65 12.08 -5.44
CA LYS A 80 31.56 13.19 -4.46
C LYS A 80 30.63 12.91 -3.26
N ASN A 81 29.74 11.91 -3.31
CA ASN A 81 28.66 11.74 -2.31
C ASN A 81 28.59 10.35 -1.64
N ILE A 82 29.64 9.51 -1.73
CA ILE A 82 29.67 8.14 -1.20
C ILE A 82 29.30 8.09 0.31
N GLY A 83 29.79 9.05 1.11
CA GLY A 83 29.49 9.12 2.54
C GLY A 83 28.00 9.40 2.84
N ALA A 84 27.35 10.26 2.05
CA ALA A 84 25.93 10.55 2.22
C ALA A 84 25.05 9.33 1.89
N HIS A 85 25.44 8.56 0.88
CA HIS A 85 24.70 7.35 0.50
C HIS A 85 24.85 6.20 1.51
N PHE A 86 26.00 6.10 2.19
CA PHE A 86 26.18 5.09 3.26
C PHE A 86 25.22 5.36 4.42
N VAL A 87 25.06 6.63 4.82
CA VAL A 87 24.11 7.04 5.85
C VAL A 87 22.67 6.74 5.42
N GLU A 88 22.28 7.07 4.19
CA GLU A 88 20.93 6.77 3.67
C GLU A 88 20.60 5.27 3.64
N VAL A 89 21.56 4.42 3.24
CA VAL A 89 21.37 2.96 3.21
C VAL A 89 21.34 2.39 4.63
N PHE A 90 22.19 2.89 5.52
CA PHE A 90 22.25 2.45 6.91
C PHE A 90 20.99 2.84 7.68
N ASP A 91 20.54 4.09 7.56
CA ASP A 91 19.29 4.58 8.17
C ASP A 91 18.08 3.79 7.66
N TYR A 92 18.04 3.47 6.36
CA TYR A 92 17.02 2.59 5.81
C TYR A 92 17.05 1.19 6.45
N HIS A 93 18.24 0.63 6.66
CA HIS A 93 18.40 -0.68 7.31
C HIS A 93 17.93 -0.64 8.77
N LEU A 94 18.26 0.43 9.51
CA LEU A 94 17.81 0.62 10.88
C LEU A 94 16.30 0.85 10.99
N LEU A 95 15.70 1.60 10.07
CA LEU A 95 14.24 1.81 10.01
C LEU A 95 13.51 0.51 9.68
N ASN A 96 14.05 -0.33 8.80
CA ASN A 96 13.48 -1.64 8.51
C ASN A 96 13.59 -2.60 9.70
N LEU A 97 14.71 -2.59 10.42
CA LEU A 97 14.84 -3.34 11.67
C LEU A 97 13.80 -2.87 12.69
N LYS A 98 13.72 -1.56 12.96
CA LYS A 98 12.73 -0.98 13.88
C LYS A 98 11.30 -1.35 13.49
N SER A 99 10.90 -1.15 12.24
CA SER A 99 9.57 -1.50 11.73
C SER A 99 9.23 -2.98 11.94
N LYS A 100 10.20 -3.89 11.75
CA LYS A 100 10.03 -5.32 11.96
C LYS A 100 9.83 -5.67 13.43
N TYR A 101 10.49 -4.98 14.36
CA TYR A 101 10.27 -5.13 15.81
C TYR A 101 8.96 -4.51 16.29
N THR A 102 8.55 -3.35 15.75
CA THR A 102 7.28 -2.73 16.15
C THR A 102 6.06 -3.53 15.69
N ASN A 103 6.10 -4.16 14.50
CA ASN A 103 4.99 -4.97 13.99
C ASN A 103 4.80 -6.33 14.71
N ILE A 104 5.81 -6.82 15.44
CA ILE A 104 5.68 -8.04 16.27
C ILE A 104 4.85 -7.74 17.54
N ASN A 105 4.91 -6.51 18.06
CA ASN A 105 4.22 -6.11 19.30
C ASN A 105 2.72 -5.81 19.14
N TYR A 106 2.16 -5.86 17.91
CA TYR A 106 0.72 -5.67 17.65
C TYR A 106 0.00 -6.97 17.24
N ARG A 107 0.64 -8.13 17.45
CA ARG A 107 0.10 -9.47 17.14
C ARG A 107 -0.26 -10.31 18.37
N ASN A 108 -0.49 -9.67 19.51
CA ASN A 108 -1.12 -10.28 20.69
C ASN A 108 -2.52 -9.70 20.90
#